data_AF-A0A3A8G488-F1
#
_entry.id   AF-A0A3A8G488-F1
#
_cell.length_a   1.000
_cell.length_b   1.000
_cell.length_c   1.000
_cell.angle_alpha   90.00
_cell.angle_beta   90.00
_cell.angle_gamma   90.00
#
_symmetry.space_group_name_H-M   'P 1'
#
loop_
_entity.id
_entity.type
_entity.pdbx_description
1 polymer ?
#
loop_
_entity_poly.entity_id
_entity_poly.type
_entity_poly.pdbx_seq_one_letter_code
_entity_poly.pdbx_strand_id
1 'polypeptide(L)'
;MTLPRYDINWCKNYAKQHNGECLSPEYLGRTTRHLYKCENGHEFYATPFAHIHKKSWCNECSNRDVAHTLDFVKEFIESKGGALFSTEYKNVRQKLEVQCNKGHVWNPTFQNLYHNKSWCPVCSGTGRRTYGKRIRVKD
;
A
#
# COMPACT_ATOMS: atom_id res chain seq x y z
N MET A 1 14.81 2.26 43.08
CA MET A 1 14.38 1.35 42.00
C MET A 1 13.66 2.21 40.96
N THR A 2 14.30 2.45 39.80
CA THR A 2 13.66 3.20 38.71
C THR A 2 12.58 2.32 38.09
N LEU A 3 11.32 2.76 38.11
CA LEU A 3 10.26 2.07 37.38
C LEU A 3 10.70 1.90 35.91
N PRO A 4 10.47 0.74 35.29
CA PRO A 4 10.76 0.59 33.87
C PRO A 4 9.98 1.66 33.11
N ARG A 5 10.68 2.46 32.30
CA ARG A 5 10.13 3.60 31.55
C ARG A 5 8.92 3.24 30.66
N TYR A 6 8.69 1.94 30.44
CA TYR A 6 7.65 1.39 29.58
C TYR A 6 7.06 0.14 30.23
N ASP A 7 5.74 0.05 30.22
CA ASP A 7 4.94 -1.05 30.73
C ASP A 7 3.80 -1.39 29.74
N ILE A 8 2.86 -2.23 30.16
CA ILE A 8 1.74 -2.62 29.29
C ILE A 8 0.78 -1.46 29.00
N ASN A 9 0.62 -0.52 29.94
CA ASN A 9 -0.22 0.67 29.75
C ASN A 9 0.42 1.62 28.74
N TRP A 10 1.75 1.74 28.74
CA TRP A 10 2.45 2.46 27.68
C TRP A 10 2.17 1.85 26.30
N CYS A 11 2.23 0.52 26.17
CA CYS A 11 1.93 -0.17 24.91
C CYS A 11 0.48 0.07 24.45
N LYS A 12 -0.48 -0.01 25.38
CA LYS A 12 -1.90 0.29 25.11
C LYS A 12 -2.10 1.74 24.69
N ASN A 13 -1.44 2.69 25.36
CA ASN A 13 -1.55 4.11 25.03
C ASN A 13 -0.90 4.43 23.67
N TYR A 14 0.24 3.82 23.36
CA TYR A 14 0.87 3.94 22.04
C TYR A 14 -0.05 3.42 20.94
N ALA A 15 -0.67 2.24 21.15
CA ALA A 15 -1.63 1.69 20.20
C ALA A 15 -2.82 2.63 19.96
N LYS A 16 -3.39 3.22 21.03
CA LYS A 16 -4.49 4.18 20.94
C LYS A 16 -4.14 5.44 20.15
N GLN A 17 -2.91 5.95 20.26
CA GLN A 17 -2.45 7.09 19.46
C GLN A 17 -2.47 6.81 17.94
N HIS A 18 -2.50 5.54 17.55
CA HIS A 18 -2.60 5.07 16.18
C HIS A 18 -3.94 4.38 15.88
N ASN A 19 -5.00 4.75 16.59
CA ASN A 19 -6.35 4.18 16.47
C ASN A 19 -6.39 2.64 16.58
N GLY A 20 -5.44 2.05 17.30
CA GLY A 20 -5.34 0.62 17.46
C GLY A 20 -5.33 0.16 18.91
N GLU A 21 -5.12 -1.14 19.07
CA GLU A 21 -5.18 -1.84 20.35
C GLU A 21 -3.91 -2.68 20.57
N CYS A 22 -3.44 -2.73 21.83
CA CYS A 22 -2.44 -3.70 22.24
C CYS A 22 -3.17 -4.91 22.84
N LEU A 23 -3.04 -6.06 22.19
CA LEU A 23 -3.72 -7.31 22.55
C LEU A 23 -2.93 -8.17 23.55
N SER A 24 -1.65 -7.85 23.77
CA SER A 24 -0.85 -8.56 24.77
C SER A 24 -1.37 -8.28 26.20
N PRO A 25 -1.47 -9.31 27.06
CA PRO A 25 -1.95 -9.14 28.44
C PRO A 25 -0.89 -8.52 29.36
N GLU A 26 0.39 -8.71 29.07
CA GLU A 26 1.51 -8.31 29.94
C GLU A 26 2.70 -7.75 29.15
N TYR A 27 3.58 -7.04 29.85
CA TYR A 27 4.76 -6.43 29.27
C TYR A 27 6.02 -7.28 29.50
N LEU A 28 6.43 -8.01 28.44
CA LEU A 28 7.61 -8.88 28.45
C LEU A 28 8.94 -8.18 28.12
N GLY A 29 8.98 -6.85 28.12
CA GLY A 29 10.21 -6.08 27.87
C GLY A 29 10.33 -5.44 26.48
N ARG A 30 11.20 -4.42 26.35
CA ARG A 30 11.22 -3.50 25.20
C ARG A 30 11.65 -4.14 23.87
N THR A 31 12.38 -5.24 23.92
CA THR A 31 12.88 -5.99 22.76
C THR A 31 12.03 -7.20 22.43
N THR A 32 11.05 -7.53 23.29
CA THR A 32 10.13 -8.64 23.06
C THR A 32 9.00 -8.17 22.17
N ARG A 33 8.47 -9.09 21.37
CA ARG A 33 7.33 -8.81 20.48
C ARG A 33 6.03 -8.87 21.28
N HIS A 34 5.21 -7.84 21.14
CA HIS A 34 3.84 -7.77 21.65
C HIS A 34 2.88 -7.78 20.46
N LEU A 35 1.67 -8.27 20.70
CA LEU A 35 0.61 -8.35 19.70
C LEU A 35 -0.20 -7.06 19.72
N TYR A 36 -0.46 -6.51 18.54
CA TYR A 36 -1.23 -5.30 18.33
C TYR A 36 -2.24 -5.50 17.21
N LYS A 37 -3.28 -4.66 17.19
CA LYS A 37 -4.28 -4.56 16.14
C LYS A 37 -4.43 -3.10 15.71
N CYS A 38 -4.36 -2.78 14.42
CA CYS A 38 -4.61 -1.42 13.93
C CYS A 38 -6.10 -1.17 13.61
N GLU A 39 -6.46 0.09 13.32
CA GLU A 39 -7.83 0.48 12.92
C GLU A 39 -8.37 -0.30 11.71
N ASN A 40 -7.50 -0.65 10.75
CA ASN A 40 -7.85 -1.46 9.58
C ASN A 40 -8.01 -2.96 9.89
N GLY A 41 -7.93 -3.36 11.16
CA GLY A 41 -8.12 -4.74 11.59
C GLY A 41 -6.89 -5.64 11.47
N HIS A 42 -5.75 -5.17 10.96
CA HIS A 42 -4.53 -5.96 10.87
C HIS A 42 -3.96 -6.28 12.26
N GLU A 43 -3.74 -7.55 12.53
CA GLU A 43 -3.03 -8.04 13.71
C GLU A 43 -1.56 -8.26 13.38
N PHE A 44 -0.66 -7.68 14.19
CA PHE A 44 0.77 -7.75 13.93
C PHE A 44 1.59 -7.76 15.22
N TYR A 45 2.75 -8.40 15.14
CA TYR A 45 3.74 -8.40 16.21
C TYR A 45 4.75 -7.28 16.01
N ALA A 46 4.94 -6.46 17.03
CA ALA A 46 5.95 -5.40 17.04
C ALA A 46 6.65 -5.32 18.40
N THR A 47 7.86 -4.76 18.42
CA THR A 47 8.59 -4.53 19.67
C THR A 47 8.38 -3.08 20.12
N PRO A 48 8.27 -2.80 21.43
CA PRO A 48 8.27 -1.44 21.96
C PRO A 48 9.48 -0.62 21.48
N PHE A 49 10.65 -1.25 21.34
CA PHE A 49 11.85 -0.62 20.76
C PHE A 49 11.61 -0.08 19.35
N ALA A 50 10.91 -0.81 18.48
CA ALA A 50 10.57 -0.35 17.13
C ALA A 50 9.63 0.87 17.16
N HIS A 51 8.61 0.85 18.02
CA HIS A 51 7.71 1.99 18.23
C HIS A 51 8.44 3.24 18.71
N ILE A 52 9.36 3.09 19.68
CA ILE A 52 10.11 4.21 20.28
C ILE A 52 11.10 4.82 19.28
N HIS A 53 11.89 3.98 18.59
CA HIS A 53 13.03 4.46 17.80
C HIS A 53 12.73 4.59 16.30
N LYS A 54 11.91 3.70 15.74
CA LYS A 54 11.55 3.72 14.32
C LYS A 54 10.23 4.43 14.04
N LYS A 55 9.43 4.70 15.09
CA LYS A 55 8.08 5.25 14.97
C LYS A 55 7.19 4.45 14.00
N SER A 56 7.47 3.14 13.87
CA SER A 56 6.70 2.22 13.04
C SER A 56 5.48 1.75 13.83
N TRP A 57 4.30 1.75 13.22
CA TRP A 57 3.08 1.22 13.85
C TRP A 57 2.73 -0.15 13.27
N CYS A 58 1.86 -0.17 12.26
CA CYS A 58 1.43 -1.38 11.57
C CYS A 58 2.20 -1.50 10.26
N ASN A 59 2.91 -2.60 10.04
CA ASN A 59 3.65 -2.81 8.80
C ASN A 59 2.71 -2.87 7.60
N GLU A 60 1.53 -3.47 7.71
CA GLU A 60 0.55 -3.47 6.60
C GLU A 60 -0.01 -2.07 6.32
N CYS A 61 -0.14 -1.20 7.33
CA CYS A 61 -0.54 0.20 7.06
C CYS A 61 0.64 1.06 6.59
N SER A 62 1.86 0.75 7.02
CA SER A 62 3.07 1.54 6.75
C SER A 62 3.79 1.11 5.48
N ASN A 63 3.53 -0.11 5.03
CA ASN A 63 4.14 -0.68 3.84
C ASN A 63 3.46 0.00 2.63
N ARG A 64 4.21 0.92 2.02
CA ARG A 64 3.84 1.57 0.76
C ARG A 64 3.77 0.59 -0.42
N ASP A 65 4.24 -0.65 -0.21
CA ASP A 65 4.15 -1.80 -1.08
C ASP A 65 3.09 -2.82 -0.63
N VAL A 66 2.21 -2.53 0.34
CA VAL A 66 1.01 -3.37 0.50
C VAL A 66 0.32 -3.35 -0.85
N ALA A 67 0.31 -4.54 -1.45
CA ALA A 67 -0.25 -4.78 -2.75
C ALA A 67 -1.67 -4.25 -2.72
N HIS A 68 -1.86 -3.05 -3.27
CA HIS A 68 -3.17 -2.53 -3.55
C HIS A 68 -3.98 -3.66 -4.16
N THR A 69 -5.18 -3.93 -3.65
CA THR A 69 -6.00 -4.99 -4.24
C THR A 69 -6.19 -4.68 -5.73
N LEU A 70 -6.42 -5.71 -6.55
CA LEU A 70 -6.78 -5.49 -7.95
C LEU A 70 -7.93 -4.48 -8.08
N ASP A 71 -8.88 -4.54 -7.13
CA ASP A 71 -10.01 -3.63 -7.01
C ASP A 71 -9.56 -2.18 -6.80
N PHE A 72 -8.70 -1.90 -5.81
CA PHE A 72 -8.14 -0.56 -5.59
C PHE A 72 -7.38 -0.05 -6.83
N VAL A 73 -6.59 -0.92 -7.46
CA VAL A 73 -5.83 -0.57 -8.67
C VAL A 73 -6.79 -0.17 -9.80
N LYS A 74 -7.89 -0.91 -9.95
CA LYS A 74 -8.94 -0.65 -10.92
C LYS A 74 -9.64 0.68 -10.63
N GLU A 75 -10.13 0.89 -9.40
CA GLU A 75 -10.77 2.14 -8.97
C GLU A 75 -9.86 3.35 -9.18
N PHE A 76 -8.56 3.22 -8.85
CA PHE A 76 -7.59 4.29 -9.06
C PHE A 76 -7.46 4.66 -10.55
N ILE A 77 -7.36 3.67 -11.43
CA ILE A 77 -7.25 3.88 -12.88
C ILE A 77 -8.53 4.52 -13.43
N GLU A 78 -9.70 4.03 -13.00
CA GLU A 78 -11.01 4.56 -13.39
C GLU A 78 -11.20 6.01 -12.91
N SER A 79 -10.73 6.35 -11.71
CA SER A 79 -10.78 7.73 -11.18
C SER A 79 -10.00 8.74 -12.02
N LYS A 80 -8.98 8.28 -12.76
CA LYS A 80 -8.20 9.09 -13.71
C LYS A 80 -8.78 9.05 -15.14
N GLY A 81 -9.98 8.48 -15.32
CA GLY A 81 -10.63 8.28 -16.61
C GLY A 81 -9.97 7.20 -17.47
N GLY A 82 -9.23 6.27 -16.86
CA GLY A 82 -8.63 5.13 -17.56
C GLY A 82 -9.45 3.86 -17.44
N ALA A 83 -9.02 2.82 -18.14
CA ALA A 83 -9.54 1.45 -18.03
C ALA A 83 -8.39 0.48 -17.76
N LEU A 84 -8.59 -0.45 -16.83
CA LEU A 84 -7.66 -1.54 -16.54
C LEU A 84 -8.09 -2.80 -17.28
N PHE A 85 -7.17 -3.40 -18.06
CA PHE A 85 -7.42 -4.66 -18.78
C PHE A 85 -6.79 -5.88 -18.10
N SER A 86 -5.80 -5.69 -17.22
CA SER A 86 -5.23 -6.80 -16.46
C SER A 86 -6.24 -7.34 -15.44
N THR A 87 -6.42 -8.66 -15.42
CA THR A 87 -7.31 -9.38 -14.51
C THR A 87 -6.61 -9.90 -13.25
N GLU A 88 -5.29 -9.73 -13.15
CA GLU A 88 -4.48 -10.14 -12.01
C GLU A 88 -3.56 -9.00 -11.55
N TYR A 89 -3.36 -8.90 -10.24
CA TYR A 89 -2.39 -7.97 -9.65
C TYR A 89 -1.66 -8.63 -8.48
N LYS A 90 -0.34 -8.81 -8.64
CA LYS A 90 0.51 -9.51 -7.67
C LYS A 90 1.31 -8.55 -6.80
N ASN A 91 1.77 -7.42 -7.36
CA ASN A 91 2.54 -6.41 -6.65
C ASN A 91 2.67 -5.10 -7.46
N VAL A 92 3.15 -4.04 -6.81
CA VAL A 92 3.31 -2.69 -7.39
C VAL A 92 4.28 -2.60 -8.56
N ARG A 93 5.15 -3.61 -8.75
CA ARG A 93 6.14 -3.68 -9.84
C ARG A 93 5.64 -4.50 -11.03
N GLN A 94 4.51 -5.18 -10.92
CA GLN A 94 3.87 -5.87 -12.03
C GLN A 94 3.47 -4.83 -13.10
N LYS A 95 3.73 -5.14 -14.37
CA LYS A 95 3.19 -4.36 -15.49
C LYS A 95 1.70 -4.66 -15.67
N LEU A 96 0.91 -3.61 -15.77
CA LEU A 96 -0.54 -3.66 -15.97
C LEU A 96 -0.85 -3.18 -17.38
N GLU A 97 -1.88 -3.71 -18.01
CA GLU A 97 -2.39 -3.18 -19.28
C GLU A 97 -3.48 -2.15 -19.00
N VAL A 98 -3.22 -0.90 -19.39
CA VAL A 98 -4.07 0.26 -19.05
C VAL A 98 -4.34 1.09 -20.30
N GLN A 99 -5.56 1.60 -20.42
CA GLN A 99 -5.95 2.59 -21.41
C GLN A 99 -6.34 3.91 -20.74
N CYS A 100 -6.00 5.04 -21.36
CA CYS A 100 -6.46 6.36 -20.89
C CYS A 100 -7.76 6.77 -21.59
N ASN A 101 -8.39 7.84 -21.10
CA ASN A 101 -9.57 8.45 -21.71
C ASN A 101 -9.41 8.82 -23.20
N LYS A 102 -8.18 9.05 -23.69
CA LYS A 102 -7.90 9.31 -25.12
C LYS A 102 -7.69 8.05 -25.97
N GLY A 103 -7.85 6.86 -25.39
CA GLY A 103 -7.72 5.59 -26.10
C GLY A 103 -6.30 5.04 -26.24
N HIS A 104 -5.29 5.67 -25.63
CA HIS A 104 -3.92 5.14 -25.68
C HIS A 104 -3.76 3.99 -24.70
N VAL A 105 -3.24 2.86 -25.18
CA VAL A 105 -2.91 1.68 -24.37
C VAL A 105 -1.41 1.68 -24.05
N TRP A 106 -1.03 1.42 -22.80
CA TRP A 106 0.35 1.22 -22.39
C TRP A 106 0.47 0.27 -21.20
N ASN A 107 1.71 -0.11 -20.85
CA ASN A 107 1.98 -1.12 -19.82
C ASN A 107 2.73 -0.56 -18.59
N PRO A 108 2.14 0.32 -17.76
CA PRO A 108 2.82 0.88 -16.60
C PRO A 108 2.92 -0.11 -15.44
N THR A 109 3.80 0.17 -14.48
CA THR A 109 3.74 -0.44 -13.15
C THR A 109 2.86 0.41 -12.23
N PHE A 110 2.19 -0.20 -11.25
CA PHE A 110 1.36 0.58 -10.32
C PHE A 110 2.20 1.55 -9.48
N GLN A 111 3.43 1.18 -9.13
CA GLN A 111 4.40 2.09 -8.50
C GLN A 111 4.59 3.38 -9.31
N ASN A 112 4.70 3.28 -10.64
CA ASN A 112 4.84 4.45 -11.48
C ASN A 112 3.57 5.29 -11.54
N LEU A 113 2.39 4.66 -11.58
CA LEU A 113 1.11 5.36 -11.64
C LEU A 113 0.76 6.07 -10.33
N TYR A 114 1.04 5.44 -9.19
CA TYR A 114 0.63 5.87 -7.86
C TYR A 114 1.71 6.72 -7.18
N HIS A 115 2.92 6.17 -6.99
CA HIS A 115 3.99 6.84 -6.25
C HIS A 115 4.70 7.91 -7.09
N ASN A 116 5.07 7.59 -8.33
CA ASN A 116 5.74 8.54 -9.23
C ASN A 116 4.78 9.48 -9.95
N LYS A 117 3.47 9.33 -9.71
CA LYS A 117 2.38 10.14 -10.30
C LYS A 117 2.42 10.24 -11.83
N SER A 118 3.02 9.24 -12.50
CA SER A 118 3.06 9.17 -13.96
C SER A 118 1.72 8.70 -14.53
N TRP A 119 1.51 8.96 -15.82
CA TRP A 119 0.29 8.56 -16.52
C TRP A 119 0.61 8.14 -17.96
N CYS A 120 -0.34 8.31 -18.88
CA CYS A 120 -0.23 8.00 -20.28
C CYS A 120 0.95 8.74 -20.94
N PRO A 121 1.99 8.03 -21.41
CA PRO A 121 3.19 8.64 -21.97
C PRO A 121 2.92 9.40 -23.28
N VAL A 122 1.88 9.00 -24.02
CA VAL A 122 1.43 9.71 -25.23
C VAL A 122 0.76 11.02 -24.85
N CYS A 123 -0.09 11.03 -23.81
CA CYS A 123 -0.74 12.26 -23.34
C CYS A 123 0.26 13.24 -22.72
N SER A 124 1.29 12.75 -22.01
CA SER A 124 2.31 13.60 -21.39
C SER A 124 3.43 14.02 -22.35
N GLY A 125 3.41 13.58 -23.60
CA GLY A 125 4.46 13.91 -24.59
C GLY A 125 5.82 13.25 -24.31
N THR A 126 5.89 12.29 -23.37
CA THR A 126 7.12 11.60 -22.98
C THR A 126 7.29 10.24 -23.68
N GLY A 127 6.26 9.76 -24.38
CA GLY A 127 6.28 8.51 -25.14
C GLY A 127 6.51 8.68 -26.63
N ARG A 128 7.21 7.72 -27.24
CA ARG A 128 7.14 7.51 -28.69
C ARG A 128 5.70 7.10 -29.04
N ARG A 129 5.10 7.71 -30.07
CA ARG A 129 3.74 7.42 -30.54
C ARG A 129 3.63 5.95 -30.94
N THR A 130 3.20 5.06 -30.03
CA THR A 130 2.83 3.70 -30.41
C THR A 130 1.42 3.78 -30.98
N TYR A 131 1.34 3.92 -32.30
CA TYR A 131 0.12 3.77 -33.08
C TYR A 131 -0.54 2.43 -32.66
N GLY A 132 -1.80 2.50 -32.24
CA GLY A 132 -2.50 1.39 -31.59
C GLY A 132 -2.41 0.08 -32.37
N LYS A 133 -2.19 -1.02 -31.65
CA LYS A 133 -2.51 -2.35 -32.18
C LYS A 133 -4.01 -2.37 -32.49
N ARG A 134 -4.35 -2.41 -33.78
CA ARG A 134 -5.71 -2.75 -34.25
C ARG A 134 -6.15 -4.05 -33.59
N ILE A 135 -7.13 -4.00 -32.70
CA ILE A 135 -7.87 -5.19 -32.29
C ILE A 135 -8.77 -5.54 -33.48
N ARG A 136 -8.51 -6.67 -34.14
CA ARG A 136 -9.47 -7.25 -35.10
C ARG A 136 -10.57 -7.89 -34.27
N VAL A 137 -11.74 -7.26 -34.23
CA VAL A 137 -12.98 -7.94 -33.82
C VAL A 137 -13.27 -8.94 -34.93
N LYS A 138 -13.41 -10.23 -34.60
CA LYS A 138 -13.93 -11.23 -35.55
C LYS A 138 -15.44 -11.12 -35.52
N ASP A 139 -16.05 -10.89 -36.68
CA ASP A 139 -17.48 -11.05 -36.95
C ASP A 139 -17.98 -12.46 -36.57
#